data_AF-A0A6G3Z252-F1
#
_entry.id   AF-A0A6G3Z252-F1
#
_cell.length_a   1.000
_cell.length_b   1.000
_cell.length_c   1.000
_cell.angle_alpha   90.00
_cell.angle_beta   90.00
_cell.angle_gamma   90.00
#
_symmetry.space_group_name_H-M   'P 1'
#
loop_
_entity.id
_entity.type
_entity.pdbx_description
1 polymer ?
#
loop_
_entity_poly.entity_id
_entity_poly.type
_entity_poly.pdbx_seq_one_letter_code
_entity_poly.pdbx_strand_id
1 'polypeptide(L)'
;MAEFLQSIGFDKALLNILKELLIVLGIGLLLGLEREHTKKRKEEGRLFAGIRTFPIVGITGYLSLFLASKFNVGIFIAAFLGVISLIALSYYRTQKTDTGTTTEFTLMITFILGGLVFAKFYHISVTVAVLITVLLTLKIEIHKVVSSLSEKDILSIIKFVIITALILPVLANRDFGPYGVFNFYKIWLIVAIFVSLNFAALAVHPKGRPLSPPEGKLSLLF
;
A
#
# COMPACT_ATOMS: atom_id res chain seq x y z
N MET A 1 10.06 -53.28 -5.03
CA MET A 1 11.02 -52.16 -4.80
C MET A 1 10.76 -50.98 -5.72
N ALA A 2 10.39 -51.18 -7.00
CA ALA A 2 9.95 -50.11 -7.91
C ALA A 2 8.65 -49.41 -7.48
N GLU A 3 7.68 -50.14 -6.92
CA GLU A 3 6.43 -49.56 -6.39
C GLU A 3 6.62 -48.71 -5.13
N PHE A 4 7.66 -49.00 -4.32
CA PHE A 4 7.98 -48.25 -3.11
C PHE A 4 8.67 -46.91 -3.43
N LEU A 5 9.41 -46.83 -4.54
CA LEU A 5 10.00 -45.58 -5.03
C LEU A 5 8.97 -44.68 -5.74
N GLN A 6 7.91 -45.26 -6.30
CA GLN A 6 6.80 -44.53 -6.93
C GLN A 6 5.85 -43.91 -5.89
N SER A 7 5.65 -44.58 -4.75
CA SER A 7 4.93 -44.04 -3.58
C SER A 7 5.62 -42.79 -3.00
N ILE A 8 6.94 -42.80 -2.84
CA ILE A 8 7.70 -41.65 -2.31
C ILE A 8 7.74 -40.45 -3.29
N GLY A 9 7.71 -40.71 -4.60
CA GLY A 9 7.68 -39.67 -5.63
C GLY A 9 6.36 -38.91 -5.68
N PHE A 10 5.24 -39.61 -5.47
CA PHE A 10 3.92 -39.00 -5.42
C PHE A 10 3.75 -38.12 -4.17
N ASP A 11 4.23 -38.58 -3.01
CA ASP A 11 4.20 -37.81 -1.77
C ASP A 11 5.00 -36.52 -1.87
N LYS A 12 6.22 -36.55 -2.44
CA LYS A 12 7.04 -35.33 -2.60
C LYS A 12 6.42 -34.34 -3.58
N ALA A 13 5.83 -34.81 -4.68
CA ALA A 13 5.14 -33.94 -5.63
C ALA A 13 3.91 -33.28 -5.01
N LEU A 14 3.10 -34.06 -4.29
CA LEU A 14 1.95 -33.56 -3.54
C LEU A 14 2.36 -32.55 -2.47
N LEU A 15 3.40 -32.85 -1.68
CA LEU A 15 3.93 -31.94 -0.66
C LEU A 15 4.41 -30.61 -1.25
N ASN A 16 5.05 -30.64 -2.42
CA ASN A 16 5.48 -29.41 -3.11
C ASN A 16 4.27 -28.59 -3.58
N ILE A 17 3.28 -29.22 -4.21
CA ILE A 17 2.05 -28.54 -4.65
C ILE A 17 1.29 -27.96 -3.47
N LEU A 18 1.16 -28.72 -2.38
CA LEU A 18 0.51 -28.25 -1.15
C LEU A 18 1.26 -27.06 -0.55
N LYS A 19 2.58 -27.11 -0.47
CA LYS A 19 3.42 -26.00 0.00
C LYS A 19 3.22 -24.76 -0.87
N GLU A 20 3.21 -24.91 -2.19
CA GLU A 20 3.01 -23.82 -3.14
C GLU A 20 1.63 -23.18 -2.98
N LEU A 21 0.57 -24.00 -2.92
CA LEU A 21 -0.79 -23.51 -2.67
C LEU A 21 -0.92 -22.85 -1.31
N LEU A 22 -0.26 -23.35 -0.26
CA LEU A 22 -0.22 -22.72 1.06
C LEU A 22 0.42 -21.33 1.01
N ILE A 23 1.50 -21.17 0.23
CA ILE A 23 2.14 -19.85 0.04
C ILE A 23 1.20 -18.91 -0.70
N VAL A 24 0.57 -19.37 -1.79
CA VAL A 24 -0.39 -18.56 -2.57
C VAL A 24 -1.58 -18.15 -1.69
N LEU A 25 -2.13 -19.08 -0.91
CA LEU A 25 -3.19 -18.81 0.05
C LEU A 25 -2.74 -17.80 1.11
N GLY A 26 -1.54 -17.96 1.67
CA GLY A 26 -0.97 -17.04 2.65
C GLY A 26 -0.83 -15.62 2.10
N ILE A 27 -0.31 -15.48 0.88
CA ILE A 27 -0.20 -14.19 0.19
C ILE A 27 -1.58 -13.56 -0.03
N GLY A 28 -2.54 -14.33 -0.55
CA GLY A 28 -3.90 -13.85 -0.80
C GLY A 28 -4.62 -13.47 0.49
N LEU A 29 -4.47 -14.25 1.56
CA LEU A 29 -5.07 -13.96 2.86
C LEU A 29 -4.47 -12.71 3.49
N LEU A 30 -3.15 -12.53 3.42
CA LEU A 30 -2.47 -11.34 3.93
C LEU A 30 -3.00 -10.06 3.26
N LEU A 31 -3.03 -10.04 1.92
CA LEU A 31 -3.52 -8.90 1.16
C LEU A 31 -5.02 -8.68 1.36
N GLY A 32 -5.79 -9.76 1.40
CA GLY A 32 -7.24 -9.74 1.60
C GLY A 32 -7.65 -9.28 3.00
N LEU A 33 -6.90 -9.64 4.03
CA LEU A 33 -7.10 -9.19 5.40
C LEU A 33 -6.90 -7.68 5.52
N GLU A 34 -5.83 -7.14 4.92
CA GLU A 34 -5.63 -5.70 4.89
C GLU A 34 -6.78 -4.99 4.14
N ARG A 35 -7.16 -5.49 2.96
CA ARG A 35 -8.30 -4.90 2.23
C ARG A 35 -9.59 -4.91 3.07
N GLU A 36 -9.88 -6.00 3.78
CA GLU A 36 -11.06 -6.08 4.64
C GLU A 36 -10.98 -5.14 5.86
N HIS A 37 -9.80 -5.00 6.45
CA HIS A 37 -9.57 -4.07 7.56
C HIS A 37 -9.75 -2.61 7.11
N THR A 38 -9.19 -2.25 5.94
CA THR A 38 -9.39 -0.93 5.31
C THR A 38 -10.89 -0.65 5.09
N LYS A 39 -11.63 -1.63 4.56
CA LYS A 39 -13.08 -1.54 4.32
C LYS A 39 -13.87 -1.20 5.58
N LYS A 40 -13.53 -1.82 6.72
CA LYS A 40 -14.19 -1.56 7.99
C LYS A 40 -13.89 -0.17 8.56
N ARG A 41 -12.68 0.35 8.36
CA ARG A 41 -12.24 1.62 8.96
C ARG A 41 -12.78 2.87 8.27
N LYS A 42 -12.92 2.84 6.94
CA LYS A 42 -13.03 4.08 6.17
C LYS A 42 -14.45 4.44 5.71
N GLU A 43 -15.44 3.59 5.92
CA GLU A 43 -16.74 3.71 5.22
C GLU A 43 -16.57 3.91 3.69
N GLU A 44 -15.37 3.60 3.14
CA GLU A 44 -15.10 3.49 1.72
C GLU A 44 -16.06 2.40 1.25
N GLY A 45 -17.08 2.83 0.48
CA GLY A 45 -18.27 2.03 0.18
C GLY A 45 -17.90 0.64 -0.32
N ARG A 46 -18.82 -0.32 -0.12
CA ARG A 46 -18.70 -1.76 -0.41
C ARG A 46 -17.51 -2.14 -1.32
N LEU A 47 -16.31 -2.24 -0.75
CA LEU A 47 -15.16 -2.81 -1.44
C LEU A 47 -15.53 -4.23 -1.90
N PHE A 48 -15.45 -4.46 -3.20
CA PHE A 48 -15.91 -5.70 -3.84
C PHE A 48 -15.04 -6.92 -3.47
N ALA A 49 -13.79 -6.69 -3.06
CA ALA A 49 -12.84 -7.75 -2.74
C ALA A 49 -12.38 -7.69 -1.27
N GLY A 50 -12.29 -8.86 -0.65
CA GLY A 50 -11.84 -9.04 0.74
C GLY A 50 -11.15 -10.39 0.93
N ILE A 51 -11.13 -10.90 2.16
CA ILE A 51 -10.35 -12.09 2.56
C ILE A 51 -10.61 -13.36 1.73
N ARG A 52 -11.78 -13.48 1.08
CA ARG A 52 -12.10 -14.61 0.20
C ARG A 52 -11.66 -14.40 -1.24
N THR A 53 -11.77 -13.18 -1.76
CA THR A 53 -11.51 -12.88 -3.18
C THR A 53 -10.03 -12.92 -3.51
N PHE A 54 -9.17 -12.40 -2.62
CA PHE A 54 -7.73 -12.35 -2.85
C PHE A 54 -7.07 -13.75 -2.96
N PRO A 55 -7.30 -14.69 -2.04
CA PRO A 55 -6.80 -16.06 -2.19
C PRO A 55 -7.30 -16.74 -3.45
N ILE A 56 -8.59 -16.57 -3.79
CA ILE A 56 -9.16 -17.15 -5.02
C ILE A 56 -8.42 -16.62 -6.25
N VAL A 57 -8.20 -15.30 -6.34
CA VAL A 57 -7.47 -14.69 -7.47
C VAL A 57 -6.01 -15.15 -7.53
N GLY A 58 -5.34 -15.30 -6.38
CA GLY A 58 -4.00 -15.85 -6.31
C GLY A 58 -3.93 -17.29 -6.82
N ILE A 59 -4.88 -18.15 -6.40
CA ILE A 59 -4.98 -19.54 -6.88
C ILE A 59 -5.25 -19.56 -8.38
N THR A 60 -6.12 -18.69 -8.90
CA THR A 60 -6.37 -18.57 -10.35
C THR A 60 -5.09 -18.20 -11.11
N GLY A 61 -4.27 -17.30 -10.57
CA GLY A 61 -2.96 -16.96 -11.12
C GLY A 61 -2.00 -18.15 -11.14
N TYR A 62 -1.92 -18.91 -10.05
CA TYR A 62 -1.11 -20.12 -9.95
C TYR A 62 -1.55 -21.19 -10.96
N LEU A 63 -2.85 -21.50 -11.01
CA LEU A 63 -3.41 -22.52 -11.90
C LEU A 63 -3.29 -22.12 -13.38
N SER A 64 -3.49 -20.85 -13.70
CA SER A 64 -3.38 -20.38 -15.09
C SER A 64 -1.94 -20.50 -15.62
N LEU A 65 -0.93 -20.23 -14.80
CA LEU A 65 0.47 -20.42 -15.21
C LEU A 65 0.84 -21.91 -15.27
N PHE A 66 0.29 -22.72 -14.37
CA PHE A 66 0.44 -24.18 -14.44
C PHE A 66 -0.11 -24.73 -15.77
N LEU A 67 -1.34 -24.37 -16.17
CA LEU A 67 -1.90 -24.74 -17.47
C LEU A 67 -1.08 -24.19 -18.62
N ALA A 68 -0.63 -22.93 -18.53
CA ALA A 68 0.18 -22.32 -19.56
C ALA A 68 1.52 -23.04 -19.79
N SER A 69 2.11 -23.60 -18.72
CA SER A 69 3.34 -24.40 -18.81
C SER A 69 3.14 -25.75 -19.52
N LYS A 70 1.91 -26.26 -19.58
CA LYS A 70 1.57 -27.55 -20.20
C LYS A 70 1.07 -27.42 -21.63
N PHE A 71 0.38 -26.32 -21.94
CA PHE A 71 -0.31 -26.14 -23.23
C PHE A 71 0.24 -24.95 -24.00
N ASN A 72 -0.02 -23.72 -23.52
CA ASN A 72 0.39 -22.48 -24.20
C ASN A 72 0.36 -21.29 -23.23
N VAL A 73 1.37 -20.41 -23.33
CA VAL A 73 1.46 -19.12 -22.62
C VAL A 73 0.20 -18.24 -22.80
N GLY A 74 -0.49 -18.35 -23.93
CA GLY A 74 -1.75 -17.65 -24.20
C GLY A 74 -2.84 -17.89 -23.15
N ILE A 75 -2.84 -19.03 -22.45
CA ILE A 75 -3.79 -19.32 -21.37
C ILE A 75 -3.60 -18.37 -20.19
N PHE A 76 -2.35 -18.09 -19.81
CA PHE A 76 -2.07 -17.17 -18.70
C PHE A 76 -2.51 -15.75 -19.04
N ILE A 77 -2.23 -15.30 -20.27
CA ILE A 77 -2.64 -13.98 -20.77
C ILE A 77 -4.17 -13.87 -20.81
N ALA A 78 -4.85 -14.88 -21.35
CA ALA A 78 -6.31 -14.92 -21.42
C ALA A 78 -6.95 -14.91 -20.02
N ALA A 79 -6.41 -15.69 -19.08
CA ALA A 79 -6.87 -15.71 -17.69
C ALA A 79 -6.67 -14.35 -17.00
N PHE A 80 -5.51 -13.72 -17.22
CA PHE A 80 -5.21 -12.40 -16.67
C PHE A 80 -6.16 -11.32 -17.23
N LEU A 81 -6.39 -11.32 -18.55
CA LEU A 81 -7.36 -10.43 -19.20
C LEU A 81 -8.79 -10.69 -18.70
N GLY A 82 -9.15 -11.95 -18.45
CA GLY A 82 -10.42 -12.32 -17.86
C GLY A 82 -10.60 -11.73 -16.46
N VAL A 83 -9.58 -11.84 -15.60
CA VAL A 83 -9.57 -11.23 -14.26
C VAL A 83 -9.66 -9.71 -14.35
N ILE A 84 -8.89 -9.05 -15.22
CA ILE A 84 -8.97 -7.60 -15.44
C ILE A 84 -10.38 -7.20 -15.87
N SER A 85 -10.99 -7.95 -16.79
CA SER A 85 -12.34 -7.67 -17.29
C SER A 85 -13.39 -7.78 -16.18
N LEU A 86 -13.29 -8.80 -15.31
CA LEU A 86 -14.18 -8.94 -14.15
C LEU A 86 -13.99 -7.79 -13.15
N ILE A 87 -12.75 -7.39 -12.90
CA ILE A 87 -12.42 -6.26 -12.04
C ILE A 87 -12.99 -4.96 -12.61
N ALA A 88 -12.78 -4.70 -13.91
CA ALA A 88 -13.29 -3.51 -14.60
C ALA A 88 -14.83 -3.47 -14.61
N LEU A 89 -15.48 -4.61 -14.85
CA LEU A 89 -16.94 -4.73 -14.82
C LEU A 89 -17.49 -4.49 -13.41
N SER A 90 -16.80 -5.03 -12.38
CA SER A 90 -17.14 -4.76 -11.00
C SER A 90 -17.00 -3.29 -10.67
N TYR A 91 -15.89 -2.67 -11.05
CA TYR A 91 -15.64 -1.25 -10.84
C TYR A 91 -16.74 -0.41 -11.49
N TYR A 92 -17.08 -0.67 -12.75
CA TYR A 92 -18.15 0.03 -13.48
C TYR A 92 -19.51 -0.07 -12.77
N ARG A 93 -19.86 -1.24 -12.21
CA ARG A 93 -21.11 -1.42 -11.46
C ARG A 93 -21.10 -0.71 -10.10
N THR A 94 -19.94 -0.50 -9.51
CA THR A 94 -19.78 0.08 -8.16
C THR A 94 -19.40 1.57 -8.19
N GLN A 95 -19.20 2.18 -9.37
CA GLN A 95 -18.81 3.60 -9.55
C GLN A 95 -19.66 4.64 -8.80
N LYS A 96 -20.90 4.33 -8.37
CA LYS A 96 -21.71 5.26 -7.55
C LYS A 96 -21.21 5.41 -6.11
N THR A 97 -20.28 4.57 -5.67
CA THR A 97 -19.63 4.62 -4.35
C THR A 97 -18.14 4.59 -4.58
N ASP A 98 -17.44 5.65 -4.15
CA ASP A 98 -15.99 5.86 -4.30
C ASP A 98 -15.20 4.61 -3.91
N THR A 99 -14.91 3.76 -4.90
CA THR A 99 -14.32 2.44 -4.70
C THR A 99 -12.84 2.59 -4.92
N GLY A 100 -12.05 2.31 -3.88
CA GLY A 100 -10.63 2.61 -3.89
C GLY A 100 -9.86 1.82 -4.95
N THR A 101 -9.42 2.52 -6.02
CA THR A 101 -8.67 2.02 -7.20
C THR A 101 -7.48 1.12 -6.86
N THR A 102 -6.90 1.30 -5.67
CA THR A 102 -5.78 0.48 -5.17
C THR A 102 -6.17 -0.99 -4.97
N THR A 103 -7.45 -1.30 -4.75
CA THR A 103 -7.92 -2.68 -4.51
C THR A 103 -7.88 -3.49 -5.79
N GLU A 104 -8.31 -2.89 -6.90
CA GLU A 104 -8.26 -3.46 -8.24
C GLU A 104 -6.81 -3.78 -8.63
N PHE A 105 -5.88 -2.84 -8.44
CA PHE A 105 -4.45 -3.08 -8.67
C PHE A 105 -3.90 -4.19 -7.77
N THR A 106 -4.29 -4.23 -6.49
CA THR A 106 -3.81 -5.28 -5.57
C THR A 106 -4.31 -6.67 -6.02
N LEU A 107 -5.52 -6.79 -6.56
CA LEU A 107 -6.03 -8.05 -7.13
C LEU A 107 -5.21 -8.48 -8.35
N MET A 108 -4.91 -7.54 -9.25
CA MET A 108 -4.08 -7.81 -10.43
C MET A 108 -2.69 -8.31 -10.02
N ILE A 109 -2.08 -7.67 -9.01
CA ILE A 109 -0.78 -8.11 -8.49
C ILE A 109 -0.90 -9.48 -7.82
N THR A 110 -1.95 -9.73 -7.05
CA THR A 110 -2.18 -11.03 -6.39
C THR A 110 -2.23 -12.18 -7.39
N PHE A 111 -2.86 -11.98 -8.54
CA PHE A 111 -2.85 -12.94 -9.65
C PHE A 111 -1.42 -13.23 -10.12
N ILE A 112 -0.62 -12.18 -10.36
CA ILE A 112 0.76 -12.31 -10.83
C ILE A 112 1.63 -13.03 -9.77
N LEU A 113 1.47 -12.70 -8.48
CA LEU A 113 2.18 -13.35 -7.39
C LEU A 113 1.86 -14.85 -7.30
N GLY A 114 0.60 -15.23 -7.55
CA GLY A 114 0.18 -16.63 -7.66
C GLY A 114 0.93 -17.38 -8.76
N GLY A 115 1.05 -16.77 -9.95
CA GLY A 115 1.86 -17.30 -11.04
C GLY A 115 3.35 -17.40 -10.68
N LEU A 116 3.92 -16.37 -10.04
CA LEU A 116 5.33 -16.38 -9.61
C LEU A 116 5.64 -17.51 -8.62
N VAL A 117 4.69 -17.89 -7.76
CA VAL A 117 4.86 -19.06 -6.88
C VAL A 117 4.99 -20.34 -7.70
N PHE A 118 4.16 -20.53 -8.73
CA PHE A 118 4.30 -21.68 -9.64
C PHE A 118 5.66 -21.68 -10.36
N ALA A 119 6.14 -20.51 -10.77
CA ALA A 119 7.47 -20.32 -11.37
C ALA A 119 8.63 -20.46 -10.36
N LYS A 120 8.38 -20.93 -9.12
CA LYS A 120 9.36 -21.20 -8.06
C LYS A 120 10.03 -19.96 -7.46
N PHE A 121 9.52 -18.76 -7.75
CA PHE A 121 10.04 -17.50 -7.18
C PHE A 121 9.42 -17.17 -5.82
N TYR A 122 9.47 -18.11 -4.87
CA TYR A 122 8.78 -18.01 -3.57
C TYR A 122 9.17 -16.76 -2.77
N HIS A 123 10.48 -16.50 -2.66
CA HIS A 123 11.00 -15.37 -1.89
C HIS A 123 10.51 -14.04 -2.47
N ILE A 124 10.54 -13.89 -3.79
CA ILE A 124 10.07 -12.69 -4.47
C ILE A 124 8.57 -12.51 -4.23
N SER A 125 7.78 -13.57 -4.40
CA SER A 125 6.32 -13.50 -4.21
C SER A 125 5.94 -13.06 -2.79
N VAL A 126 6.58 -13.64 -1.77
CA VAL A 126 6.31 -13.30 -0.36
C VAL A 126 6.81 -11.90 -0.03
N THR A 127 8.03 -11.53 -0.43
CA THR A 127 8.58 -10.19 -0.17
C THR A 127 7.72 -9.11 -0.80
N VAL A 128 7.32 -9.28 -2.06
CA VAL A 128 6.45 -8.31 -2.75
C VAL A 128 5.09 -8.22 -2.07
N ALA A 129 4.48 -9.36 -1.68
CA ALA A 129 3.22 -9.35 -0.93
C ALA A 129 3.30 -8.58 0.39
N VAL A 130 4.40 -8.76 1.14
CA VAL A 130 4.62 -8.06 2.41
C VAL A 130 4.85 -6.56 2.16
N LEU A 131 5.69 -6.19 1.20
CA LEU A 131 5.93 -4.77 0.86
C LEU A 131 4.66 -4.06 0.42
N ILE A 132 3.83 -4.72 -0.40
CA ILE A 132 2.53 -4.18 -0.83
C ILE A 132 1.61 -4.02 0.38
N THR A 133 1.52 -5.02 1.26
CA THR A 133 0.73 -4.93 2.49
C THR A 133 1.16 -3.73 3.34
N VAL A 134 2.47 -3.57 3.58
CA VAL A 134 3.02 -2.44 4.33
C VAL A 134 2.67 -1.12 3.67
N LEU A 135 2.88 -0.98 2.36
CA LEU A 135 2.55 0.23 1.60
C LEU A 135 1.07 0.59 1.73
N LEU A 136 0.19 -0.41 1.64
CA LEU A 136 -1.24 -0.20 1.74
C LEU A 136 -1.68 0.18 3.16
N THR A 137 -1.09 -0.44 4.19
CA THR A 137 -1.34 -0.06 5.59
C THR A 137 -0.88 1.38 5.85
N LEU A 138 0.30 1.76 5.34
CA LEU A 138 0.82 3.12 5.47
C LEU A 138 -0.07 4.17 4.80
N LYS A 139 -0.68 3.86 3.65
CA LYS A 139 -1.63 4.76 2.96
C LYS A 139 -2.74 5.23 3.91
N ILE A 140 -3.25 4.34 4.78
CA ILE A 140 -4.34 4.65 5.71
C ILE A 140 -3.89 5.68 6.74
N GLU A 141 -2.74 5.46 7.35
CA GLU A 141 -2.20 6.35 8.39
C GLU A 141 -1.78 7.70 7.80
N ILE A 142 -1.15 7.70 6.61
CA ILE A 142 -0.80 8.93 5.90
C ILE A 142 -2.05 9.74 5.56
N HIS A 143 -3.09 9.09 5.02
CA HIS A 143 -4.32 9.81 4.68
C HIS A 143 -5.00 10.40 5.91
N LYS A 144 -4.99 9.68 7.05
CA LYS A 144 -5.53 10.19 8.32
C LYS A 144 -4.77 11.44 8.77
N VAL A 145 -3.44 11.41 8.73
CA VAL A 145 -2.58 12.57 9.04
C VAL A 145 -2.83 13.71 8.06
N VAL A 146 -2.89 13.45 6.76
CA VAL A 146 -3.11 14.51 5.77
C VAL A 146 -4.52 15.11 5.91
N SER A 147 -5.52 14.31 6.24
CA SER A 147 -6.90 14.77 6.43
C SER A 147 -7.10 15.62 7.69
N SER A 148 -6.19 15.56 8.67
CA SER A 148 -6.23 16.43 9.84
C SER A 148 -5.51 17.77 9.63
N LEU A 149 -4.75 17.92 8.54
CA LEU A 149 -4.05 19.15 8.19
C LEU A 149 -5.00 20.12 7.48
N SER A 150 -4.90 21.41 7.80
CA SER A 150 -5.60 22.45 7.04
C SER A 150 -4.96 22.62 5.65
N GLU A 151 -5.72 23.11 4.68
CA GLU A 151 -5.16 23.55 3.38
C GLU A 151 -3.96 24.50 3.55
N LYS A 152 -4.02 25.39 4.56
CA LYS A 152 -2.92 26.31 4.89
C LYS A 152 -1.67 25.56 5.37
N ASP A 153 -1.84 24.48 6.13
CA ASP A 153 -0.74 23.67 6.63
C ASP A 153 -0.08 22.89 5.48
N ILE A 154 -0.90 22.29 4.60
CA ILE A 154 -0.43 21.60 3.40
C ILE A 154 0.37 22.54 2.51
N LEU A 155 -0.16 23.74 2.24
CA LEU A 155 0.49 24.73 1.40
C LEU A 155 1.79 25.26 2.04
N SER A 156 1.86 25.32 3.37
CA SER A 156 3.08 25.67 4.12
C SER A 156 4.15 24.60 4.03
N ILE A 157 3.77 23.32 4.17
CA ILE A 157 4.67 22.17 4.00
C ILE A 157 5.22 22.16 2.57
N ILE A 158 4.36 22.31 1.55
CA ILE A 158 4.77 22.33 0.15
C ILE A 158 5.76 23.48 -0.11
N LYS A 159 5.45 24.70 0.36
CA LYS A 159 6.36 25.85 0.24
C LYS A 159 7.71 25.58 0.91
N PHE A 160 7.70 25.05 2.12
CA PHE A 160 8.93 24.70 2.84
C PHE A 160 9.76 23.66 2.10
N VAL A 161 9.14 22.61 1.55
CA VAL A 161 9.81 21.59 0.74
C VAL A 161 10.40 22.19 -0.53
N ILE A 162 9.66 23.04 -1.25
CA ILE A 162 10.14 23.72 -2.45
C ILE A 162 11.34 24.62 -2.12
N ILE A 163 11.22 25.48 -1.10
CA ILE A 163 12.29 26.38 -0.67
C ILE A 163 13.52 25.58 -0.26
N THR A 164 13.35 24.53 0.55
CA THR A 164 14.46 23.68 1.00
C THR A 164 15.10 22.94 -0.18
N ALA A 165 14.32 22.35 -1.08
CA ALA A 165 14.84 21.63 -2.24
C ALA A 165 15.56 22.55 -3.24
N LEU A 166 15.18 23.83 -3.32
CA LEU A 166 15.85 24.82 -4.16
C LEU A 166 17.10 25.42 -3.49
N ILE A 167 17.03 25.71 -2.19
CA ILE A 167 18.12 26.36 -1.45
C ILE A 167 19.23 25.36 -1.13
N LEU A 168 18.90 24.15 -0.69
CA LEU A 168 19.88 23.14 -0.28
C LEU A 168 20.96 22.84 -1.34
N PRO A 169 20.65 22.66 -2.65
CA PRO A 169 21.68 22.45 -3.68
C PRO A 169 22.47 23.73 -4.00
N VAL A 170 21.90 24.92 -3.79
CA VAL A 170 22.58 26.21 -3.98
C VAL A 170 23.56 26.49 -2.84
N LEU A 171 23.28 26.00 -1.64
CA LEU A 171 24.18 26.06 -0.49
C LEU A 171 25.36 25.12 -0.72
N ALA A 172 26.46 25.68 -1.23
CA ALA A 172 27.74 24.99 -1.28
C ALA A 172 28.12 24.52 0.14
N ASN A 173 28.45 23.23 0.28
CA ASN A 173 28.99 22.67 1.51
C ASN A 173 30.44 23.13 1.71
N ARG A 174 30.60 24.42 1.98
CA ARG A 174 31.89 25.07 2.23
C ARG A 174 31.81 25.83 3.54
N ASP A 175 32.87 25.73 4.31
CA ASP A 175 33.02 26.47 5.55
C ASP A 175 33.44 27.91 5.21
N PHE A 176 32.67 28.89 5.68
CA PHE A 176 32.87 30.33 5.50
C PHE A 176 33.36 31.00 6.81
N GLY A 177 34.13 32.08 6.68
CA GLY A 177 34.54 32.97 7.79
C GLY A 177 35.98 32.77 8.32
N PRO A 178 36.49 33.68 9.18
CA PRO A 178 37.92 33.76 9.59
C PRO A 178 38.47 32.58 10.39
N TYR A 179 37.67 31.55 10.65
CA TYR A 179 38.06 30.32 11.36
C TYR A 179 37.39 29.06 10.78
N GLY A 180 36.73 29.14 9.60
CA GLY A 180 36.06 27.99 8.97
C GLY A 180 34.91 27.39 9.78
N VAL A 181 34.24 28.17 10.62
CA VAL A 181 33.21 27.66 11.56
C VAL A 181 31.79 27.72 10.97
N PHE A 182 31.54 28.62 10.00
CA PHE A 182 30.19 28.81 9.45
C PHE A 182 29.96 27.99 8.19
N ASN A 183 29.20 26.92 8.31
CA ASN A 183 28.77 26.13 7.17
C ASN A 183 27.27 26.34 6.93
N PHE A 184 26.92 27.11 5.89
CA PHE A 184 25.53 27.42 5.59
C PHE A 184 24.70 26.17 5.30
N TYR A 185 25.29 25.15 4.66
CA TYR A 185 24.65 23.87 4.42
C TYR A 185 24.27 23.17 5.74
N LYS A 186 25.18 23.12 6.72
CA LYS A 186 24.91 22.53 8.05
C LYS A 186 23.85 23.33 8.82
N ILE A 187 23.92 24.66 8.79
CA ILE A 187 22.91 25.53 9.46
C ILE A 187 21.53 25.29 8.85
N TRP A 188 21.45 25.20 7.52
CA TRP A 188 20.18 24.95 6.83
C TRP A 188 19.62 23.55 7.15
N LEU A 189 20.47 22.53 7.26
CA LEU A 189 20.04 21.19 7.70
C LEU A 189 19.40 21.22 9.10
N ILE A 190 19.96 21.98 10.04
CA ILE A 190 19.39 22.13 11.39
C ILE A 190 18.00 22.78 11.32
N VAL A 191 17.86 23.85 10.54
CA VAL A 191 16.56 24.52 10.32
C VAL A 191 15.57 23.54 9.70
N ALA A 192 16.00 22.78 8.69
CA ALA A 192 15.14 21.83 8.00
C ALA A 192 14.63 20.75 8.95
N ILE A 193 15.51 20.19 9.79
CA ILE A 193 15.14 19.22 10.83
C ILE A 193 14.13 19.83 11.81
N PHE A 194 14.38 21.05 12.31
CA PHE A 194 13.49 21.69 13.28
C PHE A 194 12.08 21.93 12.72
N VAL A 195 12.00 22.43 11.48
CA VAL A 195 10.73 22.67 10.79
C VAL A 195 10.00 21.36 10.49
N SER A 196 10.71 20.33 10.02
CA SER A 196 10.15 18.99 9.81
C SER A 196 9.59 18.39 11.09
N LEU A 197 10.27 18.55 12.24
CA LEU A 197 9.77 18.11 13.54
C LEU A 197 8.51 18.87 13.96
N ASN A 198 8.42 20.17 13.68
CA ASN A 198 7.23 20.96 13.96
C ASN A 198 6.00 20.46 13.17
N PHE A 199 6.19 20.20 11.87
CA PHE A 199 5.14 19.61 11.04
C PHE A 199 4.78 18.18 11.46
N ALA A 200 5.77 17.37 11.89
CA ALA A 200 5.52 16.04 12.43
C ALA A 200 4.70 16.10 13.74
N ALA A 201 4.93 17.08 14.60
CA ALA A 201 4.14 17.29 15.81
C ALA A 201 2.68 17.69 15.47
N LEU A 202 2.49 18.55 14.47
CA LEU A 202 1.15 18.91 13.97
C LEU A 202 0.40 17.69 13.41
N ALA A 203 1.12 16.80 12.72
CA ALA A 203 0.57 15.54 12.21
C ALA A 203 0.11 14.57 13.32
N VAL A 204 0.81 14.55 14.46
CA VAL A 204 0.49 13.67 15.60
C VAL A 204 -0.65 14.22 16.45
N HIS A 205 -0.80 15.54 16.55
CA HIS A 205 -1.81 16.19 17.39
C HIS A 205 -2.92 16.82 16.53
N PRO A 206 -3.95 16.06 16.10
CA PRO A 206 -5.04 16.62 15.31
C PRO A 206 -5.75 17.71 16.12
N LYS A 207 -5.83 18.93 15.58
CA LYS A 207 -6.53 20.04 16.20
C LYS A 207 -7.99 19.64 16.44
N GLY A 208 -8.32 19.39 17.71
CA GLY A 208 -9.70 19.38 18.18
C GLY A 208 -10.33 20.75 17.88
N ARG A 209 -11.55 20.69 17.33
CA ARG A 209 -12.47 21.75 16.90
C ARG A 209 -12.30 23.12 17.58
N PRO A 210 -12.60 24.22 16.87
CA PRO A 210 -12.66 25.54 17.49
C PRO A 210 -13.62 25.52 18.68
N LEU A 211 -13.14 25.95 19.84
CA LEU A 211 -13.98 26.39 20.93
C LEU A 211 -14.83 27.54 20.39
N SER A 212 -16.07 27.26 19.98
CA SER A 212 -17.06 28.32 19.86
C SER A 212 -17.13 29.00 21.22
N PRO A 213 -16.88 30.32 21.32
CA PRO A 213 -17.21 31.05 22.53
C PRO A 213 -18.72 30.87 22.77
N PRO A 214 -19.18 30.66 24.01
CA PRO A 214 -20.61 30.74 24.30
C PRO A 214 -21.06 32.15 23.89
N GLU A 215 -21.83 32.22 22.81
CA GLU A 215 -22.49 33.45 22.36
C GLU A 215 -23.29 34.03 23.52
N GLY A 216 -23.21 35.35 23.62
CA GLY A 216 -23.68 36.13 24.77
C GLY A 216 -25.08 35.75 25.23
N LYS A 217 -25.15 35.13 26.41
CA LYS A 217 -26.24 35.35 27.35
C LYS A 217 -25.90 36.54 28.24
N LEU A 218 -25.90 37.73 27.64
CA LEU A 218 -25.84 39.01 28.38
C LEU A 218 -26.98 39.97 28.01
N SER A 219 -28.04 39.47 27.38
CA SER A 219 -29.22 40.27 27.00
C SER A 219 -30.48 39.98 27.83
N LEU A 220 -30.34 39.53 29.09
CA LEU A 220 -31.49 39.24 29.98
C LEU A 220 -31.37 39.87 31.38
N LEU A 221 -30.58 40.93 31.55
CA LEU A 221 -30.43 41.60 32.86
C LEU A 221 -30.49 43.13 32.86
N PHE A 222 -31.06 43.77 31.83
CA PHE A 222 -31.52 45.16 31.92
C PHE A 222 -32.80 45.35 31.13
#